data_AF-A0A357VB67-F1
#
_entry.id   AF-A0A357VB67-F1
#
_cell.length_a   1.000
_cell.length_b   1.000
_cell.length_c   1.000
_cell.angle_alpha   90.00
_cell.angle_beta   90.00
_cell.angle_gamma   90.00
#
_symmetry.space_group_name_H-M   'P 1'
#
loop_
_entity.id
_entity.type
_entity.pdbx_description
1 polymer ?
#
loop_
_entity_poly.entity_id
_entity_poly.type
_entity_poly.pdbx_seq_one_letter_code
_entity_poly.pdbx_strand_id
1 'polypeptide(L)'
;GDQDALIAGVGLLGGLPVVVAALNFAFMGGSMGQAMGAGLLAAARKAVDEKAAFVVIPSSGGARMQEGILSLMQMARTTIAVDEVKEAGLPY
;
A
#
# COMPACT_ATOMS: atom_id res chain seq x y z
N GLY A 1 -15.31 -12.15 2.16
CA GLY A 1 -14.87 -10.84 2.68
C GLY A 1 -13.38 -10.74 2.49
N ASP A 2 -12.85 -9.54 2.37
CA ASP A 2 -11.41 -9.32 2.18
C ASP A 2 -10.62 -9.77 3.42
N GLN A 3 -9.36 -10.16 3.20
CA GLN A 3 -8.49 -10.66 4.27
C GLN A 3 -7.88 -9.55 5.13
N ASP A 4 -7.73 -8.32 4.59
CA ASP A 4 -7.30 -7.12 5.33
C ASP A 4 -7.80 -5.84 4.62
N ALA A 5 -7.43 -4.68 5.15
CA ALA A 5 -7.79 -3.34 4.70
C ALA A 5 -7.09 -2.89 3.40
N LEU A 6 -6.31 -3.73 2.72
CA LEU A 6 -5.60 -3.37 1.49
C LEU A 6 -5.78 -4.43 0.41
N ILE A 7 -6.14 -3.96 -0.77
CA ILE A 7 -6.22 -4.77 -2.00
C ILE A 7 -5.22 -4.16 -2.97
N ALA A 8 -4.33 -4.98 -3.52
CA ALA A 8 -3.37 -4.56 -4.52
C ALA A 8 -3.60 -5.30 -5.85
N GLY A 9 -3.35 -4.62 -6.96
CA GLY A 9 -3.47 -5.16 -8.30
C GLY A 9 -2.44 -4.57 -9.26
N VAL A 10 -2.14 -5.30 -10.31
CA VAL A 10 -1.24 -4.87 -11.40
C VAL A 10 -2.04 -4.82 -12.69
N GLY A 11 -1.79 -3.83 -13.53
CA GLY A 11 -2.46 -3.70 -14.80
C GLY A 11 -1.88 -2.61 -15.68
N LEU A 12 -2.70 -2.13 -16.60
CA LEU A 12 -2.36 -1.05 -17.51
C LEU A 12 -3.32 0.12 -17.31
N LEU A 13 -2.79 1.35 -17.30
CA LEU A 13 -3.56 2.60 -17.34
C LEU A 13 -3.08 3.42 -18.53
N GLY A 14 -3.96 3.65 -19.50
CA GLY A 14 -3.56 4.30 -20.76
C GLY A 14 -2.48 3.54 -21.53
N GLY A 15 -2.38 2.21 -21.34
CA GLY A 15 -1.34 1.36 -21.93
C GLY A 15 0.00 1.34 -21.17
N LEU A 16 0.14 2.13 -20.09
CA LEU A 16 1.33 2.14 -19.24
C LEU A 16 1.18 1.19 -18.05
N PRO A 17 2.24 0.49 -17.62
CA PRO A 17 2.19 -0.39 -16.47
C PRO A 17 1.92 0.39 -15.19
N VAL A 18 0.96 -0.09 -14.40
CA VAL A 18 0.59 0.49 -13.11
C VAL A 18 0.38 -0.62 -12.07
N VAL A 19 0.82 -0.35 -10.85
CA VAL A 19 0.43 -1.09 -9.65
C VAL A 19 -0.47 -0.19 -8.83
N VAL A 20 -1.63 -0.70 -8.41
CA VAL A 20 -2.60 0.04 -7.60
C VAL A 20 -2.77 -0.65 -6.26
N ALA A 21 -2.72 0.11 -5.17
CA ALA A 21 -3.11 -0.33 -3.84
C ALA A 21 -4.30 0.51 -3.34
N ALA A 22 -5.44 -0.13 -3.13
CA ALA A 22 -6.65 0.50 -2.63
C ALA A 22 -6.93 0.05 -1.20
N LEU A 23 -7.17 1.00 -0.30
CA LEU A 23 -7.57 0.70 1.07
C LEU A 23 -9.09 0.51 1.14
N ASN A 24 -9.53 -0.58 1.77
CA ASN A 24 -10.94 -0.88 1.97
C ASN A 24 -11.43 -0.38 3.34
N PHE A 25 -12.17 0.73 3.34
CA PHE A 25 -12.75 1.31 4.56
C PHE A 25 -13.76 0.39 5.26
N ALA A 26 -14.47 -0.47 4.51
CA ALA A 26 -15.43 -1.40 5.10
C ALA A 26 -14.75 -2.45 6.00
N PHE A 27 -13.46 -2.71 5.78
CA PHE A 27 -12.66 -3.56 6.66
C PHE A 27 -12.10 -2.73 7.81
N MET A 28 -12.72 -2.81 8.99
CA MET A 28 -12.23 -2.17 10.23
C MET A 28 -11.87 -0.68 10.06
N GLY A 29 -12.68 0.08 9.29
CA GLY A 29 -12.42 1.49 9.01
C GLY A 29 -11.19 1.74 8.13
N GLY A 30 -10.73 0.75 7.36
CA GLY A 30 -9.50 0.83 6.58
C GLY A 30 -8.25 0.98 7.44
N SER A 31 -8.32 0.54 8.71
CA SER A 31 -7.25 0.78 9.68
C SER A 31 -5.95 0.07 9.30
N MET A 32 -4.84 0.79 9.47
CA MET A 32 -3.48 0.34 9.17
C MET A 32 -3.00 -0.68 10.23
N GLY A 33 -2.98 -1.95 9.86
CA GLY A 33 -2.37 -3.06 10.62
C GLY A 33 -1.17 -3.66 9.88
N GLN A 34 -0.55 -4.70 10.44
CA GLN A 34 0.66 -5.33 9.89
C GLN A 34 0.48 -5.90 8.49
N ALA A 35 -0.65 -6.55 8.21
CA ALA A 35 -0.92 -7.13 6.90
C ALA A 35 -1.13 -6.03 5.84
N MET A 36 -1.84 -4.95 6.17
CA MET A 36 -1.92 -3.75 5.32
C MET A 36 -0.52 -3.19 5.01
N GLY A 37 0.32 -2.98 6.03
CA GLY A 37 1.68 -2.43 5.85
C GLY A 37 2.59 -3.34 5.03
N ALA A 38 2.51 -4.66 5.23
CA ALA A 38 3.23 -5.64 4.43
C ALA A 38 2.74 -5.65 2.97
N GLY A 39 1.43 -5.55 2.75
CA GLY A 39 0.83 -5.47 1.42
C GLY A 39 1.22 -4.22 0.66
N LEU A 40 1.27 -3.06 1.32
CA LEU A 40 1.73 -1.80 0.69
C LEU A 40 3.20 -1.90 0.26
N LEU A 41 4.07 -2.43 1.14
CA LEU A 41 5.49 -2.61 0.83
C LEU A 41 5.68 -3.60 -0.33
N ALA A 42 4.91 -4.69 -0.36
CA ALA A 42 4.95 -5.64 -1.46
C ALA A 42 4.47 -5.02 -2.78
N ALA A 43 3.42 -4.20 -2.76
CA ALA A 43 2.91 -3.50 -3.94
C ALA A 43 3.91 -2.46 -4.47
N ALA A 44 4.55 -1.68 -3.59
CA ALA A 44 5.59 -0.73 -3.97
C ALA A 44 6.78 -1.42 -4.65
N ARG A 45 7.28 -2.51 -4.04
CA ARG A 45 8.38 -3.31 -4.63
C ARG A 45 7.98 -3.93 -5.96
N LYS A 46 6.75 -4.41 -6.06
CA LYS A 46 6.21 -4.90 -7.33
C LYS A 46 6.19 -3.81 -8.39
N ALA A 47 5.88 -2.57 -8.04
CA ALA A 47 5.94 -1.44 -8.97
C ALA A 47 7.38 -1.15 -9.42
N VAL A 48 8.35 -1.20 -8.51
CA VAL A 48 9.78 -1.07 -8.82
C VAL A 48 10.24 -2.17 -9.79
N ASP A 49 9.90 -3.43 -9.49
CA ASP A 49 10.27 -4.59 -10.31
C ASP A 49 9.70 -4.50 -11.74
N GLU A 50 8.44 -4.07 -11.86
CA GLU A 50 7.73 -3.93 -13.14
C GLU A 50 8.02 -2.60 -13.86
N LYS A 51 8.81 -1.70 -13.24
CA LYS A 51 9.04 -0.31 -13.70
C LYS A 51 7.71 0.41 -13.97
N ALA A 52 6.75 0.21 -13.08
CA ALA A 52 5.39 0.70 -13.18
C ALA A 52 5.17 1.93 -12.30
N ALA A 53 4.21 2.78 -12.66
CA ALA A 53 3.70 3.78 -11.73
C ALA A 53 3.03 3.07 -10.54
N PHE A 54 3.22 3.58 -9.33
CA PHE A 54 2.54 3.07 -8.14
C PHE A 54 1.45 4.05 -7.72
N VAL A 55 0.19 3.60 -7.61
CA VAL A 55 -0.94 4.45 -7.23
C VAL A 55 -1.54 3.92 -5.94
N VAL A 56 -1.67 4.78 -4.93
CA VAL A 56 -2.35 4.46 -3.68
C VAL A 56 -3.65 5.23 -3.57
N ILE A 57 -4.74 4.53 -3.27
CA ILE A 57 -6.06 5.11 -2.98
C ILE A 57 -6.30 4.99 -1.48
N PRO A 58 -5.90 6.00 -0.69
CA PRO A 58 -6.01 5.94 0.76
C PRO A 58 -7.47 6.10 1.21
N SER A 59 -7.89 5.20 2.09
CA SER A 59 -9.15 5.28 2.81
C SER A 59 -8.96 4.61 4.16
N SER A 60 -8.71 5.41 5.21
CA SER A 60 -8.32 4.89 6.53
C SER A 60 -8.77 5.80 7.66
N GLY A 61 -9.25 5.20 8.75
CA GLY A 61 -9.48 5.85 10.03
C GLY A 61 -8.23 5.96 10.92
N GLY A 62 -7.06 5.49 10.46
CA GLY A 62 -5.79 5.57 11.16
C GLY A 62 -5.18 4.21 11.51
N ALA A 63 -4.33 4.17 12.54
CA ALA A 63 -3.66 2.95 12.99
C ALA A 63 -4.65 1.95 13.62
N ARG A 64 -4.47 0.65 13.35
CA ARG A 64 -5.31 -0.41 13.94
C ARG A 64 -4.92 -0.64 15.40
N MET A 65 -5.67 -0.04 16.32
CA MET A 65 -5.38 -0.13 17.76
C MET A 65 -5.31 -1.57 18.29
N GLN A 66 -5.99 -2.52 17.64
CA GLN A 66 -6.00 -3.94 18.00
C GLN A 66 -4.61 -4.59 17.90
N GLU A 67 -3.72 -4.05 17.07
CA GLU A 67 -2.34 -4.53 16.93
C GLU A 67 -1.32 -3.62 17.65
N GLY A 68 -1.79 -2.59 18.38
CA GLY A 68 -0.98 -1.74 19.24
C GLY A 68 0.21 -1.07 18.53
N ILE A 69 1.40 -1.20 19.12
CA ILE A 69 2.64 -0.59 18.60
C ILE A 69 2.98 -1.07 17.19
N LEU A 70 2.56 -2.29 16.82
CA LEU A 70 2.87 -2.85 15.50
C LEU A 70 2.15 -2.06 14.40
N SER A 71 0.96 -1.52 14.66
CA SER A 71 0.27 -0.61 13.74
C SER A 71 1.02 0.71 13.55
N LEU A 72 1.59 1.27 14.62
CA LEU A 72 2.39 2.50 14.53
C LEU A 72 3.64 2.28 13.66
N MET A 73 4.30 1.14 13.82
CA MET A 73 5.50 0.81 13.05
C MET A 73 5.22 0.70 11.54
N GLN A 74 3.96 0.51 11.13
CA GLN A 74 3.63 0.49 9.71
C GLN A 74 3.79 1.86 9.06
N MET A 75 3.68 2.99 9.79
CA MET A 75 3.97 4.31 9.21
C MET A 75 5.39 4.40 8.64
N ALA A 76 6.38 3.90 9.37
CA ALA A 76 7.77 3.85 8.90
C ALA A 76 7.91 2.95 7.66
N ARG A 77 7.22 1.80 7.65
CA ARG A 77 7.25 0.87 6.50
C ARG A 77 6.57 1.44 5.27
N THR A 78 5.47 2.16 5.43
CA THR A 78 4.81 2.84 4.32
C THR A 78 5.68 3.97 3.76
N THR A 79 6.41 4.70 4.62
CA THR A 79 7.39 5.69 4.15
C THR A 79 8.50 5.03 3.33
N ILE A 80 9.08 3.94 3.82
CA ILE A 80 10.09 3.17 3.08
C ILE A 80 9.55 2.71 1.72
N ALA A 81 8.31 2.22 1.67
CA ALA A 81 7.68 1.80 0.41
C ALA A 81 7.59 2.94 -0.62
N VAL A 82 7.23 4.15 -0.18
CA VAL A 82 7.18 5.34 -1.05
C VAL A 82 8.57 5.77 -1.49
N ASP A 83 9.54 5.73 -0.58
CA ASP A 83 10.91 6.13 -0.87
C ASP A 83 11.56 5.15 -1.88
N GLU A 84 11.36 3.83 -1.74
CA GLU A 84 11.84 2.82 -2.71
C GLU A 84 11.34 3.12 -4.15
N VAL A 85 10.07 3.54 -4.30
CA VAL A 85 9.50 3.91 -5.62
C VAL A 85 10.10 5.20 -6.16
N LYS A 86 10.28 6.21 -5.30
CA LYS A 86 10.90 7.50 -5.67
C LYS A 86 12.37 7.34 -6.05
N GLU A 87 13.13 6.54 -5.31
CA GLU A 87 14.54 6.24 -5.59
C GLU A 87 14.71 5.51 -6.93
N ALA A 88 13.74 4.67 -7.31
CA ALA A 88 13.68 4.06 -8.64
C ALA A 88 13.31 5.05 -9.77
N GLY A 89 13.00 6.31 -9.44
CA GLY A 89 12.58 7.33 -10.41
C GLY A 89 11.17 7.12 -10.97
N LEU A 90 10.34 6.34 -10.28
CA LEU A 90 8.98 6.00 -10.71
C LEU A 90 7.94 6.93 -10.07
N PRO A 91 6.80 7.20 -10.75
CA PRO A 91 5.69 7.94 -10.15
C PRO A 91 5.06 7.19 -8.98
N TYR A 92 4.78 7.93 -7.90
CA TYR A 92 3.97 7.54 -6.74
C TYR A 92 2.83 8.55 -6.52
#